data_AF-A0A0W0ZF77-F1
#
_entry.id   AF-A0A0W0ZF77-F1
#
_cell.length_a   1.000
_cell.length_b   1.000
_cell.length_c   1.000
_cell.angle_alpha   90.00
_cell.angle_beta   90.00
_cell.angle_gamma   90.00
#
_symmetry.space_group_name_H-M   'P 1'
#
loop_
_entity.id
_entity.type
_entity.pdbx_description
1 polymer ?
#
loop_
_entity_poly.entity_id
_entity_poly.type
_entity_poly.pdbx_seq_one_letter_code
_entity_poly.pdbx_strand_id
1 'polypeptide(L)'
;MNKKWIYFLLSSAVFTPVILHAAPKPQPKFSILATAKGEHQVYPKGTITLSYTIINNTKYERTLTFKAIQGVSQGTGATKPCSSPFTLKPGQDCQLSLVIHGNSIPSNGINGGPEICKTIGPGNNNPDQFLCSQPSEEDKLKVTLSPASLIRRVTVGYTTINGQNTPIAFTSTDGGRSWGPLIQLQSTTASQLADVTCDDSGLNCVAVGRTSLFQLISYNSTDGGNSWSSPVFPSVLAGATQSYLNGIACDNTGVNCVAVGNSRVPPKTYAVTYTSMDSGATWSSPILPTPLSGNSTLSGVACSSSGLQCVAVGTHAGAPISYSSTSGGASWSTANILTTQPGFTNTLSSVSCDSSGLTCSAVGSSFDETTAIPVPVTYTTINGGATWSAPILPAPASNEDSELYAVSCSNSGLCTATGYVTIGGVFNNLVYTSNNSGNTWSAPILPNIPQGFDGNSLNGVFCSNDGIFCTTVGSGQTDPSNIFPFSYVSTDGGSSWSSPLLLTVPSNILVSNVGNVSGSK
;
A
#
# COMPACT_ATOMS: atom_id res chain seq x y z
N MET A 1 -27.68 -28.14 91.07
CA MET A 1 -26.39 -27.48 91.37
C MET A 1 -25.25 -28.42 90.95
N ASN A 2 -24.53 -28.10 89.88
CA ASN A 2 -23.11 -28.41 89.65
C ASN A 2 -22.72 -27.98 88.22
N LYS A 3 -21.94 -26.89 88.12
CA LYS A 3 -21.35 -26.39 86.87
C LYS A 3 -20.00 -27.08 86.66
N LYS A 4 -19.78 -27.69 85.48
CA LYS A 4 -18.45 -28.06 84.98
C LYS A 4 -17.96 -26.96 84.03
N TRP A 5 -16.74 -26.48 84.23
CA TRP A 5 -16.03 -25.57 83.33
C TRP A 5 -15.07 -26.38 82.46
N ILE A 6 -15.04 -26.07 81.15
CA ILE A 6 -14.06 -26.59 80.19
C ILE A 6 -13.12 -25.43 79.84
N TYR A 7 -11.81 -25.64 80.02
CA TYR A 7 -10.77 -24.70 79.63
C TYR A 7 -10.37 -24.92 78.16
N PHE A 8 -10.34 -23.83 77.37
CA PHE A 8 -9.73 -23.79 76.03
C PHE A 8 -8.26 -23.36 76.15
N LEU A 9 -7.35 -24.15 75.58
CA LEU A 9 -5.94 -23.78 75.36
C LEU A 9 -5.78 -23.31 73.91
N LEU A 10 -5.44 -22.04 73.71
CA LEU A 10 -5.02 -21.50 72.40
C LEU A 10 -3.52 -21.77 72.19
N SER A 11 -3.17 -22.56 71.18
CA SER A 11 -1.80 -22.69 70.66
C SER A 11 -1.60 -21.73 69.49
N SER A 12 -0.69 -20.76 69.62
CA SER A 12 -0.26 -19.86 68.55
C SER A 12 0.75 -20.55 67.62
N ALA A 13 0.38 -20.80 66.36
CA ALA A 13 1.29 -21.25 65.32
C ALA A 13 1.87 -20.04 64.57
N VAL A 14 3.20 -19.90 64.59
CA VAL A 14 3.94 -18.90 63.82
C VAL A 14 4.15 -19.45 62.41
N PHE A 15 3.56 -18.82 61.40
CA PHE A 15 3.83 -19.08 59.98
C PHE A 15 4.92 -18.14 59.48
N THR A 16 6.08 -18.67 59.12
CA THR A 16 7.10 -17.96 58.34
C THR A 16 6.83 -18.17 56.84
N PRO A 17 6.66 -17.10 56.04
CA PRO A 17 6.49 -17.24 54.59
C PRO A 17 7.84 -17.58 53.94
N VAL A 18 7.90 -18.73 53.27
CA VAL A 18 9.02 -19.09 52.39
C VAL A 18 8.82 -18.37 51.06
N ILE A 19 9.63 -17.34 50.80
CA ILE A 19 9.72 -16.72 49.47
C ILE A 19 10.58 -17.65 48.60
N LEU A 20 9.93 -18.49 47.80
CA LEU A 20 10.55 -19.21 46.70
C LEU A 20 11.00 -18.18 45.64
N HIS A 21 12.27 -17.82 45.65
CA HIS A 21 12.89 -17.14 44.52
C HIS A 21 12.93 -18.13 43.35
N ALA A 22 12.16 -17.85 42.30
CA ALA A 22 12.31 -18.56 41.04
C ALA A 22 13.76 -18.39 40.57
N ALA A 23 14.48 -19.50 40.38
CA ALA A 23 15.80 -19.46 39.78
C ALA A 23 15.72 -18.77 38.41
N PRO A 24 16.67 -17.88 38.05
CA PRO A 24 16.66 -17.24 36.74
C PRO A 24 16.68 -18.32 35.66
N LYS A 25 15.74 -18.24 34.71
CA LYS A 25 15.69 -19.15 33.56
C LYS A 25 17.07 -19.17 32.90
N PRO A 26 17.66 -20.34 32.58
CA PRO A 26 18.96 -20.41 31.94
C PRO A 26 18.93 -19.57 30.65
N GLN A 27 19.75 -18.53 30.58
CA GLN A 27 19.82 -17.67 29.40
C GLN A 27 20.44 -18.45 28.23
N PRO A 28 19.87 -18.32 27.01
CA PRO A 28 20.44 -18.94 25.83
C PRO A 28 21.83 -18.36 25.54
N LYS A 29 22.72 -19.18 24.98
CA LYS A 29 24.07 -18.74 24.62
C LYS A 29 24.04 -17.66 23.54
N PHE A 30 23.06 -17.75 22.64
CA PHE A 30 22.77 -16.74 21.64
C PHE A 30 21.28 -16.37 21.71
N SER A 31 20.96 -15.09 21.86
CA SER A 31 19.56 -14.63 21.75
C SER A 31 19.19 -14.56 20.27
N ILE A 32 18.00 -15.04 19.93
CA ILE A 32 17.47 -15.10 18.57
C ILE A 32 16.05 -14.54 18.63
N LEU A 33 15.93 -13.24 18.38
CA LEU A 33 14.69 -12.48 18.60
C LEU A 33 14.04 -12.18 17.26
N ALA A 34 12.81 -12.63 17.04
CA ALA A 34 12.10 -12.38 15.79
C ALA A 34 11.70 -10.91 15.71
N THR A 35 11.97 -10.26 14.57
CA THR A 35 11.50 -8.89 14.34
C THR A 35 9.98 -8.86 14.08
N ALA A 36 9.42 -9.94 13.53
CA ALA A 36 7.98 -10.14 13.34
C ALA A 36 7.56 -11.52 13.86
N LYS A 37 6.70 -11.55 14.89
CA LYS A 37 6.20 -12.78 15.52
C LYS A 37 4.90 -13.27 14.86
N GLY A 38 4.61 -14.56 14.99
CA GLY A 38 3.35 -15.17 14.53
C GLY A 38 3.53 -16.17 13.39
N GLU A 39 2.40 -16.61 12.84
CA GLU A 39 2.35 -17.47 11.66
C GLU A 39 2.44 -16.64 10.38
N HIS A 40 3.28 -17.11 9.46
CA HIS A 40 3.50 -16.49 8.17
C HIS A 40 3.09 -17.46 7.06
N GLN A 41 2.69 -16.94 5.91
CA GLN A 41 2.37 -17.76 4.75
C GLN A 41 3.28 -17.39 3.59
N VAL A 42 3.77 -18.40 2.87
CA VAL A 42 4.52 -18.21 1.62
C VAL A 42 3.82 -18.96 0.50
N TYR A 43 3.68 -18.29 -0.63
CA TYR A 43 3.10 -18.89 -1.84
C TYR A 43 4.11 -19.85 -2.49
N PRO A 44 3.70 -21.02 -3.03
CA PRO A 44 4.61 -21.95 -3.70
C PRO A 44 5.51 -21.39 -4.82
N LYS A 45 5.26 -20.20 -5.39
CA LYS A 45 6.22 -19.53 -6.31
C LYS A 45 6.71 -18.17 -5.81
N GLY A 46 6.29 -17.76 -4.63
CA GLY A 46 6.65 -16.48 -4.03
C GLY A 46 7.80 -16.62 -3.06
N THR A 47 8.24 -15.47 -2.57
CA THR A 47 9.31 -15.35 -1.58
C THR A 47 8.89 -14.37 -0.51
N ILE A 48 9.14 -14.68 0.76
CA ILE A 48 8.97 -13.73 1.87
C ILE A 48 10.31 -13.54 2.58
N THR A 49 10.52 -12.37 3.17
CA THR A 49 11.72 -12.09 3.95
C THR A 49 11.34 -11.86 5.41
N LEU A 50 11.96 -12.61 6.33
CA LEU A 50 11.78 -12.46 7.76
C LEU A 50 13.14 -12.19 8.42
N SER A 51 13.15 -11.41 9.50
CA SER A 51 14.39 -10.96 10.14
C SER A 51 14.45 -11.36 11.61
N TYR A 52 15.67 -11.64 12.06
CA TYR A 52 16.00 -11.92 13.46
C TYR A 52 17.13 -11.03 13.96
N THR A 53 17.04 -10.54 15.18
CA THR A 53 18.18 -9.96 15.89
C THR A 53 18.92 -11.06 16.64
N ILE A 54 20.19 -11.25 16.31
CA ILE A 54 21.06 -12.27 16.91
C ILE A 54 22.03 -11.58 17.87
N ILE A 55 22.13 -12.05 19.10
CA ILE A 55 23.00 -11.46 20.15
C ILE A 55 23.90 -12.55 20.74
N ASN A 56 25.20 -12.28 20.86
CA ASN A 56 26.13 -13.19 21.54
C ASN A 56 26.15 -12.95 23.06
N ASN A 57 25.51 -13.83 23.83
CA ASN A 57 25.49 -13.76 25.31
C ASN A 57 26.67 -14.53 25.95
N THR A 58 27.59 -15.08 25.16
CA THR A 58 28.75 -15.80 25.69
C THR A 58 29.85 -14.83 26.11
N LYS A 59 30.76 -15.28 26.98
CA LYS A 59 31.90 -14.49 27.44
C LYS A 59 32.99 -14.26 26.39
N TYR A 60 32.88 -14.90 25.22
CA TYR A 60 33.92 -14.90 24.20
C TYR A 60 33.36 -14.41 22.88
N GLU A 61 34.23 -13.85 22.04
CA GLU A 61 33.92 -13.60 20.64
C GLU A 61 33.66 -14.93 19.92
N ARG A 62 32.61 -14.97 19.10
CA ARG A 62 32.17 -16.18 18.40
C ARG A 62 31.92 -15.89 16.93
N THR A 63 32.48 -16.73 16.07
CA THR A 63 32.03 -16.89 14.69
C THR A 63 30.87 -17.87 14.68
N LEU A 64 29.77 -17.43 14.10
CA LEU A 64 28.46 -18.07 14.14
C LEU A 64 27.97 -18.34 12.72
N THR A 65 27.15 -19.37 12.61
CA THR A 65 26.42 -19.77 11.41
C THR A 65 25.04 -20.26 11.84
N PHE A 66 24.07 -20.25 10.93
CA PHE A 66 22.78 -20.91 11.20
C PHE A 66 22.75 -22.26 10.50
N LYS A 67 22.09 -23.25 11.11
CA LYS A 67 21.84 -24.52 10.43
C LYS A 67 20.94 -24.28 9.22
N ALA A 68 21.32 -24.85 8.08
CA ALA A 68 20.56 -24.71 6.84
C ALA A 68 19.10 -25.15 7.05
N ILE A 69 18.17 -24.31 6.61
CA ILE A 69 16.74 -24.62 6.58
C ILE A 69 16.35 -24.80 5.11
N GLN A 70 15.68 -25.90 4.79
CA GLN A 70 15.26 -26.18 3.42
C GLN A 70 14.39 -25.04 2.88
N GLY A 71 14.75 -24.51 1.71
CA GLY A 71 14.05 -23.40 1.06
C GLY A 71 14.32 -22.02 1.66
N VAL A 72 15.32 -21.87 2.53
CA VAL A 72 15.69 -20.58 3.13
C VAL A 72 17.12 -20.21 2.77
N SER A 73 17.33 -18.97 2.33
CA SER A 73 18.64 -18.37 2.09
C SER A 73 18.83 -17.11 2.93
N GLN A 74 20.07 -16.73 3.22
CA GLN A 74 20.36 -15.50 3.96
C GLN A 74 20.26 -14.26 3.04
N GLY A 75 19.49 -13.26 3.45
CA GLY A 75 19.34 -11.97 2.76
C GLY A 75 20.40 -10.94 3.19
N THR A 76 20.54 -9.88 2.40
CA THR A 76 21.57 -8.83 2.58
C THR A 76 21.02 -7.44 2.93
N GLY A 77 19.70 -7.23 2.94
CA GLY A 77 19.04 -5.92 3.01
C GLY A 77 18.80 -5.33 4.42
N ALA A 78 19.43 -5.86 5.46
CA ALA A 78 19.25 -5.36 6.83
C ALA A 78 20.14 -4.13 7.13
N THR A 79 19.74 -3.28 8.08
CA THR A 79 20.50 -2.08 8.51
C THR A 79 21.84 -2.44 9.18
N LYS A 80 21.91 -3.60 9.83
CA LYS A 80 23.13 -4.18 10.42
C LYS A 80 23.20 -5.67 10.07
N PRO A 81 23.45 -6.01 8.79
CA PRO A 81 23.27 -7.37 8.31
C PRO A 81 24.30 -8.31 8.91
N CYS A 82 23.86 -9.48 9.38
CA CYS A 82 24.78 -10.57 9.66
C CYS A 82 25.44 -11.02 8.34
N SER A 83 26.76 -11.19 8.33
CA SER A 83 27.48 -11.86 7.23
C SER A 83 27.26 -13.39 7.27
N SER A 84 27.75 -14.13 6.27
CA SER A 84 27.74 -15.60 6.26
C SER A 84 29.15 -16.14 6.08
N PRO A 85 29.81 -16.69 7.13
CA PRO A 85 29.42 -16.67 8.55
C PRO A 85 29.52 -15.26 9.16
N PHE A 86 29.07 -15.08 10.40
CA PHE A 86 29.13 -13.79 11.12
C PHE A 86 29.85 -13.89 12.46
N THR A 87 30.62 -12.87 12.83
CA THR A 87 31.40 -12.84 14.07
C THR A 87 30.88 -11.76 15.02
N LEU A 88 30.55 -12.14 16.25
CA LEU A 88 30.01 -11.26 17.27
C LEU A 88 30.84 -11.32 18.55
N LYS A 89 31.23 -10.16 19.09
CA LYS A 89 31.80 -10.01 20.43
C LYS A 89 30.73 -10.21 21.51
N PRO A 90 31.10 -10.44 22.79
CA PRO A 90 30.13 -10.50 23.89
C PRO A 90 29.23 -9.27 23.91
N GLY A 91 27.90 -9.48 23.92
CA GLY A 91 26.87 -8.45 23.89
C GLY A 91 26.63 -7.79 22.53
N GLN A 92 27.43 -8.11 21.50
CA GLN A 92 27.24 -7.57 20.15
C GLN A 92 26.09 -8.31 19.45
N ASP A 93 25.33 -7.55 18.66
CA ASP A 93 24.24 -8.05 17.83
C ASP A 93 24.50 -7.88 16.32
N CYS A 94 23.72 -8.59 15.51
CA CYS A 94 23.48 -8.31 14.09
C CYS A 94 22.06 -8.74 13.71
N GLN A 95 21.59 -8.31 12.54
CA GLN A 95 20.28 -8.66 12.00
C GLN A 95 20.42 -9.73 10.89
N LEU A 96 19.92 -10.93 11.15
CA LEU A 96 19.90 -12.05 10.23
C LEU A 96 18.61 -11.99 9.40
N SER A 97 18.75 -11.73 8.10
CA SER A 97 17.63 -11.76 7.15
C SER A 97 17.50 -13.15 6.54
N LEU A 98 16.30 -13.73 6.59
CA LEU A 98 15.94 -15.03 6.03
C LEU A 98 14.98 -14.84 4.87
N VAL A 99 15.44 -15.15 3.66
CA VAL A 99 14.66 -15.14 2.43
C VAL A 99 14.12 -16.55 2.21
N ILE A 100 12.79 -16.71 2.32
CA ILE A 100 12.09 -18.00 2.29
C ILE A 100 11.45 -18.17 0.92
N HIS A 101 11.90 -19.17 0.17
CA HIS A 101 11.46 -19.47 -1.20
C HIS A 101 10.37 -20.54 -1.16
N GLY A 102 9.12 -20.15 -1.43
CA GLY A 102 7.97 -21.05 -1.27
C GLY A 102 8.00 -22.27 -2.17
N ASN A 103 8.72 -22.22 -3.30
CA ASN A 103 8.90 -23.39 -4.17
C ASN A 103 9.78 -24.50 -3.58
N SER A 104 10.49 -24.19 -2.48
CA SER A 104 11.56 -25.02 -1.95
C SER A 104 11.33 -25.43 -0.49
N ILE A 105 10.32 -24.88 0.20
CA ILE A 105 10.03 -25.26 1.60
C ILE A 105 9.26 -26.59 1.68
N PRO A 106 9.35 -27.32 2.81
CA PRO A 106 8.58 -28.54 3.03
C PRO A 106 7.06 -28.33 2.92
N SER A 107 6.33 -29.38 2.50
CA SER A 107 4.87 -29.34 2.33
C SER A 107 4.10 -29.08 3.63
N ASN A 108 4.66 -29.50 4.78
CA ASN A 108 4.15 -29.21 6.11
C ASN A 108 4.58 -27.83 6.66
N GLY A 109 5.26 -27.02 5.85
CA GLY A 109 5.79 -25.73 6.25
C GLY A 109 7.09 -25.81 7.05
N ILE A 110 7.56 -24.63 7.49
CA ILE A 110 8.67 -24.48 8.43
C ILE A 110 8.05 -24.22 9.81
N ASN A 111 8.27 -25.11 10.77
CA ASN A 111 7.70 -25.01 12.12
C ASN A 111 8.82 -25.05 13.18
N GLY A 112 9.74 -24.09 13.10
CA GLY A 112 11.00 -24.10 13.85
C GLY A 112 11.61 -22.71 13.92
N GLY A 113 12.91 -22.55 13.77
CA GLY A 113 13.55 -21.24 13.70
C GLY A 113 15.03 -21.40 13.36
N PRO A 114 15.74 -20.33 13.02
CA PRO A 114 17.17 -20.44 12.74
C PRO A 114 17.90 -20.92 14.00
N GLU A 115 18.43 -22.14 13.95
CA GLU A 115 19.32 -22.63 15.00
C GLU A 115 20.70 -22.03 14.75
N ILE A 116 21.11 -21.12 15.63
CA ILE A 116 22.40 -20.43 15.54
C ILE A 116 23.44 -21.22 16.31
N CYS A 117 24.52 -21.58 15.64
CA CYS A 117 25.61 -22.36 16.18
C CYS A 117 26.94 -21.62 16.03
N LYS A 118 27.86 -21.87 16.95
CA LYS A 118 29.27 -21.56 16.72
C LYS A 118 29.77 -22.38 15.52
N THR A 119 30.68 -21.83 14.72
CA THR A 119 31.39 -22.63 13.72
C THR A 119 32.36 -23.62 14.39
N ILE A 120 32.66 -24.75 13.72
CA ILE A 120 33.58 -25.76 14.26
C ILE A 120 34.97 -25.15 14.52
N GLY A 121 35.45 -24.32 13.60
CA GLY A 121 36.73 -23.62 13.77
C GLY A 121 37.08 -22.70 12.59
N PRO A 122 38.26 -22.07 12.62
CA PRO A 122 38.76 -21.23 11.53
C PRO A 122 38.76 -21.98 10.19
N GLY A 123 38.10 -21.43 9.18
CA GLY A 123 37.99 -22.03 7.84
C GLY A 123 36.97 -23.17 7.71
N ASN A 124 36.37 -23.64 8.82
CA ASN A 124 35.29 -24.63 8.82
C ASN A 124 34.01 -24.01 9.38
N ASN A 125 33.19 -23.50 8.47
CA ASN A 125 31.95 -22.77 8.79
C ASN A 125 30.75 -23.68 9.07
N ASN A 126 30.96 -24.98 9.22
CA ASN A 126 29.89 -25.90 9.61
C ASN A 126 29.47 -25.65 11.06
N PRO A 127 28.19 -25.87 11.41
CA PRO A 127 27.67 -25.66 12.76
C PRO A 127 28.24 -26.69 13.75
N ASP A 128 28.77 -26.20 14.86
CA ASP A 128 29.26 -26.99 16.00
C ASP A 128 28.08 -27.47 16.85
N GLN A 129 27.88 -28.79 16.92
CA GLN A 129 26.76 -29.42 17.62
C GLN A 129 26.69 -29.13 19.13
N PHE A 130 27.80 -28.72 19.75
CA PHE A 130 27.87 -28.53 21.21
C PHE A 130 27.57 -27.10 21.66
N LEU A 131 27.51 -26.15 20.72
CA LEU A 131 27.29 -24.74 21.05
C LEU A 131 26.33 -24.10 20.05
N CYS A 132 25.05 -24.43 20.22
CA CYS A 132 23.93 -23.86 19.48
C CYS A 132 22.88 -23.24 20.41
N SER A 133 22.02 -22.40 19.86
CA SER A 133 20.80 -21.92 20.50
C SER A 133 19.67 -21.90 19.48
N GLN A 134 18.44 -22.16 19.95
CA GLN A 134 17.22 -22.04 19.17
C GLN A 134 16.39 -20.86 19.71
N PRO A 135 15.52 -20.26 18.88
CA PRO A 135 14.61 -19.22 19.35
C PRO A 135 13.62 -19.74 20.40
N SER A 136 13.05 -18.81 21.17
CA SER A 136 11.95 -19.11 22.10
C SER A 136 10.68 -19.52 21.34
N GLU A 137 9.69 -20.11 22.02
CA GLU A 137 8.41 -20.48 21.38
C GLU A 137 7.71 -19.29 20.69
N GLU A 138 7.82 -18.09 21.25
CA GLU A 138 7.24 -16.86 20.67
C GLU A 138 8.02 -16.34 19.46
N ASP A 139 9.31 -16.69 19.37
CA ASP A 139 10.23 -16.27 18.32
C ASP A 139 10.44 -17.37 17.28
N LYS A 140 9.67 -18.46 17.30
CA LYS A 140 9.78 -19.50 16.28
C LYS A 140 9.24 -19.01 14.94
N LEU A 141 10.01 -19.29 13.90
CA LEU A 141 9.61 -19.26 12.51
C LEU A 141 8.51 -20.31 12.24
N LYS A 142 7.28 -19.83 12.06
CA LYS A 142 6.15 -20.62 11.58
C LYS A 142 5.76 -20.12 10.19
N VAL A 143 6.02 -20.92 9.16
CA VAL A 143 5.70 -20.60 7.76
C VAL A 143 4.94 -21.75 7.13
N THR A 144 3.75 -21.51 6.60
CA THR A 144 2.97 -22.52 5.86
C THR A 144 2.89 -22.20 4.37
N LEU A 145 2.75 -23.23 3.54
CA LEU A 145 2.41 -23.04 2.12
C LEU A 145 0.94 -22.67 1.98
N SER A 146 0.67 -21.56 1.29
CA SER A 146 -0.71 -21.19 0.95
C SER A 146 -1.27 -22.09 -0.17
N PRO A 147 -2.50 -22.64 -0.05
CA PRO A 147 -3.08 -23.59 -1.02
C PRO A 147 -3.40 -22.98 -2.40
N ALA A 148 -3.41 -21.66 -2.53
CA ALA A 148 -3.37 -20.90 -3.79
C ALA A 148 -2.81 -19.50 -3.49
N SER A 149 -2.30 -18.78 -4.50
CA SER A 149 -2.00 -17.35 -4.34
C SER A 149 -3.32 -16.63 -4.08
N LEU A 150 -3.50 -16.06 -2.89
CA LEU A 150 -4.56 -15.08 -2.70
C LEU A 150 -4.16 -13.85 -3.54
N ILE A 151 -4.91 -13.57 -4.59
CA ILE A 151 -4.72 -12.35 -5.36
C ILE A 151 -5.51 -11.28 -4.62
N ARG A 152 -4.82 -10.59 -3.71
CA ARG A 152 -5.45 -9.59 -2.85
C ARG A 152 -5.80 -8.36 -3.66
N ARG A 153 -6.99 -7.83 -3.45
CA ARG A 153 -7.39 -6.49 -3.86
C ARG A 153 -8.08 -5.81 -2.70
N VAL A 154 -7.82 -4.52 -2.57
CA VAL A 154 -8.52 -3.64 -1.64
C VAL A 154 -8.95 -2.41 -2.41
N THR A 155 -10.17 -1.97 -2.19
CA THR A 155 -10.65 -0.67 -2.65
C THR A 155 -11.21 0.10 -1.48
N VAL A 156 -11.05 1.42 -1.51
CA VAL A 156 -11.49 2.33 -0.45
C VAL A 156 -12.38 3.42 -1.02
N GLY A 157 -13.18 4.05 -0.17
CA GLY A 157 -14.02 5.15 -0.57
C GLY A 157 -14.87 5.68 0.58
N TYR A 158 -16.13 5.97 0.30
CA TYR A 158 -17.10 6.37 1.31
C TYR A 158 -18.50 5.86 1.02
N THR A 159 -19.31 5.83 2.07
CA THR A 159 -20.76 5.67 1.98
C THR A 159 -21.46 6.76 2.78
N THR A 160 -22.68 7.15 2.40
CA THR A 160 -23.48 8.11 3.16
C THR A 160 -24.44 7.38 4.10
N ILE A 161 -24.27 7.59 5.41
CA ILE A 161 -25.13 7.04 6.47
C ILE A 161 -25.69 8.23 7.25
N ASN A 162 -27.02 8.33 7.35
CA ASN A 162 -27.71 9.45 8.01
C ASN A 162 -27.22 10.83 7.52
N GLY A 163 -26.96 10.96 6.20
CA GLY A 163 -26.48 12.19 5.58
C GLY A 163 -25.00 12.53 5.85
N GLN A 164 -24.23 11.60 6.43
CA GLN A 164 -22.80 11.78 6.71
C GLN A 164 -21.95 10.75 5.98
N ASN A 165 -20.86 11.19 5.35
CA ASN A 165 -19.91 10.29 4.70
C ASN A 165 -19.12 9.50 5.73
N THR A 166 -19.09 8.19 5.57
CA THR A 166 -18.35 7.24 6.40
C THR A 166 -17.31 6.55 5.52
N PRO A 167 -16.02 6.49 5.92
CA PRO A 167 -14.99 5.83 5.13
C PRO A 167 -15.23 4.32 5.11
N ILE A 168 -15.04 3.71 3.94
CA ILE A 168 -15.29 2.28 3.73
C ILE A 168 -14.13 1.62 2.98
N ALA A 169 -14.07 0.29 3.10
CA ALA A 169 -13.24 -0.57 2.29
C ALA A 169 -14.00 -1.82 1.84
N PHE A 170 -13.51 -2.44 0.76
CA PHE A 170 -13.85 -3.80 0.34
C PHE A 170 -12.57 -4.57 0.08
N THR A 171 -12.58 -5.87 0.37
CA THR A 171 -11.45 -6.76 0.14
C THR A 171 -11.83 -7.91 -0.78
N SER A 172 -10.86 -8.40 -1.53
CA SER A 172 -10.98 -9.54 -2.43
C SER A 172 -9.72 -10.39 -2.29
N THR A 173 -9.87 -11.71 -2.40
CA THR A 173 -8.74 -12.66 -2.40
C THR A 173 -8.58 -13.42 -3.71
N ASP A 174 -9.40 -13.14 -4.71
CA ASP A 174 -9.41 -13.81 -6.03
C ASP A 174 -9.16 -12.83 -7.20
N GLY A 175 -8.64 -11.66 -6.88
CA GLY A 175 -8.29 -10.64 -7.86
C GLY A 175 -9.44 -9.74 -8.31
N GLY A 176 -10.51 -9.65 -7.52
CA GLY A 176 -11.68 -8.81 -7.79
C GLY A 176 -12.80 -9.57 -8.51
N ARG A 177 -12.73 -10.90 -8.57
CA ARG A 177 -13.81 -11.74 -9.11
C ARG A 177 -14.94 -11.91 -8.10
N SER A 178 -14.64 -11.75 -6.81
CA SER A 178 -15.60 -11.60 -5.73
C SER A 178 -15.06 -10.63 -4.70
N TRP A 179 -15.96 -9.92 -4.02
CA TRP A 179 -15.63 -8.98 -2.95
C TRP A 179 -16.35 -9.38 -1.66
N GLY A 180 -15.66 -9.19 -0.53
CA GLY A 180 -16.25 -9.29 0.79
C GLY A 180 -17.34 -8.22 1.02
N PRO A 181 -18.07 -8.31 2.15
CA PRO A 181 -19.04 -7.29 2.52
C PRO A 181 -18.36 -5.94 2.78
N LEU A 182 -19.15 -4.85 2.71
CA LEU A 182 -18.70 -3.50 3.06
C LEU A 182 -18.08 -3.47 4.47
N ILE A 183 -16.85 -2.96 4.57
CA ILE A 183 -16.13 -2.73 5.83
C ILE A 183 -16.20 -1.24 6.14
N GLN A 184 -16.76 -0.87 7.29
CA GLN A 184 -16.77 0.51 7.77
C GLN A 184 -15.52 0.78 8.60
N LEU A 185 -14.79 1.84 8.26
CA LEU A 185 -13.64 2.27 9.03
C LEU A 185 -14.08 3.19 10.15
N GLN A 186 -13.45 3.07 11.32
CA GLN A 186 -13.77 3.91 12.46
C GLN A 186 -13.42 5.36 12.17
N SER A 187 -14.38 6.26 12.32
CA SER A 187 -14.16 7.70 12.21
C SER A 187 -15.14 8.47 13.10
N THR A 188 -14.64 9.50 13.78
CA THR A 188 -15.45 10.40 14.61
C THR A 188 -16.05 11.56 13.82
N THR A 189 -15.55 11.79 12.61
CA THR A 189 -15.98 12.88 11.73
C THR A 189 -16.30 12.29 10.36
N ALA A 190 -17.32 12.81 9.70
CA ALA A 190 -17.62 12.37 8.35
C ALA A 190 -16.37 12.50 7.45
N SER A 191 -16.08 11.48 6.67
CA SER A 191 -14.81 11.35 5.95
C SER A 191 -14.94 10.47 4.72
N GLN A 192 -13.99 10.64 3.80
CA GLN A 192 -13.88 9.89 2.57
C GLN A 192 -12.40 9.58 2.28
N LEU A 193 -12.16 8.40 1.72
CA LEU A 193 -10.85 7.99 1.25
C LEU A 193 -10.75 8.19 -0.26
N ALA A 194 -9.63 8.74 -0.71
CA ALA A 194 -9.37 9.06 -2.10
C ALA A 194 -8.55 7.96 -2.77
N ASP A 195 -7.52 7.48 -2.09
CA ASP A 195 -6.55 6.55 -2.67
C ASP A 195 -6.04 5.52 -1.65
N VAL A 196 -5.56 4.39 -2.16
CA VAL A 196 -5.01 3.29 -1.39
C VAL A 196 -3.85 2.64 -2.14
N THR A 197 -2.80 2.27 -1.42
CA THR A 197 -1.70 1.46 -1.93
C THR A 197 -1.45 0.29 -1.00
N CYS A 198 -1.02 -0.85 -1.55
CA CYS A 198 -0.53 -1.99 -0.78
C CYS A 198 0.87 -2.40 -1.22
N ASP A 199 1.54 -3.15 -0.35
CA ASP A 199 2.78 -3.87 -0.66
C ASP A 199 2.57 -5.00 -1.68
N ASP A 200 3.66 -5.60 -2.18
CA ASP A 200 3.58 -6.67 -3.18
C ASP A 200 2.77 -7.89 -2.69
N SER A 201 2.71 -8.10 -1.37
CA SER A 201 1.91 -9.17 -0.77
C SER A 201 0.41 -8.85 -0.68
N GLY A 202 0.05 -7.56 -0.78
CA GLY A 202 -1.31 -7.05 -0.60
C GLY A 202 -1.80 -7.11 0.86
N LEU A 203 -0.90 -7.22 1.83
CA LEU A 203 -1.23 -7.28 3.26
C LEU A 203 -1.07 -5.92 3.94
N ASN A 204 0.03 -5.23 3.64
CA ASN A 204 0.33 -3.93 4.23
C ASN A 204 -0.24 -2.86 3.31
N CYS A 205 -1.33 -2.22 3.73
CA CYS A 205 -2.04 -1.24 2.93
C CYS A 205 -2.15 0.10 3.67
N VAL A 206 -2.03 1.20 2.94
CA VAL A 206 -2.21 2.56 3.47
C VAL A 206 -3.22 3.29 2.61
N ALA A 207 -4.22 3.89 3.25
CA ALA A 207 -5.25 4.68 2.60
C ALA A 207 -5.20 6.13 3.09
N VAL A 208 -5.49 7.06 2.18
CA VAL A 208 -5.49 8.50 2.47
C VAL A 208 -6.75 9.18 1.96
N GLY A 209 -7.11 10.30 2.57
CA GLY A 209 -8.21 11.12 2.11
C GLY A 209 -8.45 12.35 2.95
N ARG A 210 -9.72 12.66 3.22
CA ARG A 210 -10.13 13.86 3.94
C ARG A 210 -11.34 13.64 4.84
N THR A 211 -11.51 14.53 5.80
CA THR A 211 -12.77 14.71 6.53
C THR A 211 -13.67 15.74 5.84
N SER A 212 -14.94 15.79 6.23
CA SER A 212 -15.91 16.82 5.82
C SER A 212 -15.53 18.22 6.31
N LEU A 213 -14.66 18.30 7.32
CA LEU A 213 -14.05 19.54 7.83
C LEU A 213 -12.73 19.89 7.11
N PHE A 214 -12.44 19.24 5.97
CA PHE A 214 -11.24 19.47 5.16
C PHE A 214 -9.92 19.22 5.92
N GLN A 215 -9.92 18.26 6.85
CA GLN A 215 -8.71 17.79 7.52
C GLN A 215 -8.19 16.52 6.85
N LEU A 216 -6.88 16.32 6.92
CA LEU A 216 -6.22 15.11 6.40
C LEU A 216 -6.55 13.91 7.26
N ILE A 217 -6.77 12.76 6.61
CA ILE A 217 -6.97 11.49 7.31
C ILE A 217 -6.21 10.38 6.58
N SER A 218 -5.65 9.46 7.36
CA SER A 218 -5.02 8.25 6.84
C SER A 218 -5.28 7.06 7.75
N TYR A 219 -5.22 5.88 7.15
CA TYR A 219 -5.39 4.60 7.82
C TYR A 219 -4.34 3.62 7.31
N ASN A 220 -3.97 2.66 8.14
CA ASN A 220 -3.19 1.51 7.70
C ASN A 220 -3.84 0.19 8.08
N SER A 221 -3.45 -0.85 7.35
CA SER A 221 -3.89 -2.22 7.54
C SER A 221 -2.69 -3.14 7.33
N THR A 222 -2.62 -4.22 8.11
CA THR A 222 -1.58 -5.26 8.02
C THR A 222 -2.16 -6.63 7.67
N ASP A 223 -3.45 -6.71 7.37
CA ASP A 223 -4.18 -7.93 7.05
C ASP A 223 -4.86 -7.89 5.68
N GLY A 224 -4.43 -6.97 4.81
CA GLY A 224 -4.97 -6.79 3.47
C GLY A 224 -6.32 -6.08 3.43
N GLY A 225 -6.54 -5.14 4.35
CA GLY A 225 -7.72 -4.29 4.40
C GLY A 225 -8.92 -4.90 5.13
N ASN A 226 -8.76 -6.05 5.80
CA ASN A 226 -9.83 -6.69 6.55
C ASN A 226 -10.10 -5.96 7.87
N SER A 227 -9.06 -5.36 8.46
CA SER A 227 -9.14 -4.42 9.55
C SER A 227 -8.22 -3.22 9.30
N TRP A 228 -8.57 -2.10 9.90
CA TRP A 228 -7.86 -0.82 9.74
C TRP A 228 -7.57 -0.21 11.11
N SER A 229 -6.48 0.55 11.18
CA SER A 229 -6.09 1.30 12.37
C SER A 229 -7.15 2.33 12.80
N SER A 230 -6.95 2.91 13.98
CA SER A 230 -7.55 4.20 14.29
C SER A 230 -7.12 5.26 13.27
N PRO A 231 -7.95 6.28 12.99
CA PRO A 231 -7.59 7.34 12.05
C PRO A 231 -6.38 8.13 12.53
N VAL A 232 -5.44 8.35 11.62
CA VAL A 232 -4.29 9.23 11.81
C VAL A 232 -4.55 10.55 11.09
N PHE A 233 -4.27 11.67 11.77
CA PHE A 233 -4.46 13.02 11.25
C PHE A 233 -3.10 13.71 11.04
N PRO A 234 -2.53 13.68 9.81
CA PRO A 234 -1.29 14.37 9.51
C PRO A 234 -1.38 15.88 9.81
N SER A 235 -0.26 16.46 10.22
CA SER A 235 -0.18 17.91 10.45
C SER A 235 -0.41 18.70 9.16
N VAL A 236 -1.03 19.88 9.27
CA VAL A 236 -1.32 20.76 8.13
C VAL A 236 -0.46 22.01 8.17
N LEU A 237 -0.39 22.73 7.05
CA LEU A 237 0.26 24.03 7.01
C LEU A 237 -0.39 25.03 7.99
N ALA A 238 0.45 25.86 8.60
CA ALA A 238 -0.03 26.96 9.43
C ALA A 238 -0.94 27.88 8.61
N GLY A 239 -2.15 28.16 9.14
CA GLY A 239 -3.16 28.97 8.45
C GLY A 239 -3.92 28.25 7.34
N ALA A 240 -3.75 26.94 7.17
CA ALA A 240 -4.55 26.16 6.23
C ALA A 240 -6.03 26.14 6.65
N THR A 241 -6.90 26.41 5.68
CA THR A 241 -8.36 26.35 5.83
C THR A 241 -8.96 25.08 5.24
N GLN A 242 -8.26 24.46 4.29
CA GLN A 242 -8.67 23.21 3.65
C GLN A 242 -7.43 22.42 3.25
N SER A 243 -7.41 21.13 3.54
CA SER A 243 -6.33 20.23 3.14
C SER A 243 -6.88 18.91 2.63
N TYR A 244 -6.20 18.35 1.63
CA TYR A 244 -6.59 17.12 0.95
C TYR A 244 -5.34 16.26 0.73
N LEU A 245 -5.47 14.96 0.93
CA LEU A 245 -4.57 13.96 0.35
C LEU A 245 -5.32 13.27 -0.80
N ASN A 246 -4.73 13.33 -1.99
CA ASN A 246 -5.36 12.89 -3.23
C ASN A 246 -4.75 11.58 -3.76
N GLY A 247 -3.45 11.36 -3.53
CA GLY A 247 -2.75 10.17 -4.00
C GLY A 247 -1.70 9.68 -3.01
N ILE A 248 -1.41 8.38 -3.05
CA ILE A 248 -0.40 7.73 -2.22
C ILE A 248 0.34 6.63 -3.00
N ALA A 249 1.64 6.51 -2.75
CA ALA A 249 2.45 5.38 -3.21
C ALA A 249 3.40 4.94 -2.10
N CYS A 250 3.60 3.63 -1.98
CA CYS A 250 4.62 3.06 -1.10
C CYS A 250 5.63 2.24 -1.90
N ASP A 251 6.75 1.93 -1.25
CA ASP A 251 7.69 0.91 -1.72
C ASP A 251 7.06 -0.49 -1.73
N ASN A 252 7.79 -1.47 -2.25
CA ASN A 252 7.27 -2.84 -2.37
C ASN A 252 7.02 -3.54 -1.03
N THR A 253 7.50 -2.98 0.08
CA THR A 253 7.26 -3.48 1.44
C THR A 253 6.06 -2.82 2.12
N GLY A 254 5.53 -1.73 1.55
CA GLY A 254 4.45 -0.94 2.13
C GLY A 254 4.89 -0.13 3.36
N VAL A 255 6.19 0.06 3.58
CA VAL A 255 6.74 0.73 4.78
C VAL A 255 7.08 2.18 4.49
N ASN A 256 7.79 2.44 3.38
CA ASN A 256 8.15 3.79 2.98
C ASN A 256 7.07 4.32 2.02
N CYS A 257 6.32 5.32 2.47
CA CYS A 257 5.16 5.84 1.76
C CYS A 257 5.27 7.34 1.52
N VAL A 258 4.79 7.79 0.37
CA VAL A 258 4.68 9.18 -0.03
C VAL A 258 3.22 9.47 -0.35
N ALA A 259 2.64 10.46 0.33
CA ALA A 259 1.30 10.96 0.04
C ALA A 259 1.38 12.38 -0.54
N VAL A 260 0.52 12.68 -1.51
CA VAL A 260 0.47 13.98 -2.18
C VAL A 260 -0.94 14.56 -2.16
N GLY A 261 -1.02 15.88 -2.23
CA GLY A 261 -2.30 16.57 -2.26
C GLY A 261 -2.14 18.08 -2.30
N ASN A 262 -3.07 18.78 -1.65
CA ASN A 262 -3.07 20.24 -1.63
C ASN A 262 -3.57 20.83 -0.31
N SER A 263 -3.09 22.03 0.02
CA SER A 263 -3.50 22.81 1.19
C SER A 263 -3.79 24.26 0.81
N ARG A 264 -5.01 24.72 1.12
CA ARG A 264 -5.46 26.09 0.90
C ARG A 264 -5.13 26.97 2.09
N VAL A 265 -4.13 27.83 1.93
CA VAL A 265 -3.76 28.90 2.86
C VAL A 265 -4.12 30.21 2.16
N PRO A 266 -5.30 30.81 2.46
CA PRO A 266 -5.83 31.93 1.70
C PRO A 266 -4.81 33.06 1.50
N PRO A 267 -4.71 33.61 0.27
CA PRO A 267 -5.57 33.37 -0.89
C PRO A 267 -5.15 32.20 -1.78
N LYS A 268 -4.11 31.43 -1.43
CA LYS A 268 -3.44 30.50 -2.33
C LYS A 268 -3.63 29.04 -1.95
N THR A 269 -3.61 28.16 -2.95
CA THR A 269 -3.54 26.71 -2.76
C THR A 269 -2.14 26.21 -3.08
N TYR A 270 -1.53 25.50 -2.14
CA TYR A 270 -0.20 24.91 -2.27
C TYR A 270 -0.30 23.41 -2.52
N ALA A 271 0.54 22.90 -3.41
CA ALA A 271 0.85 21.48 -3.46
C ALA A 271 1.57 21.09 -2.17
N VAL A 272 1.18 19.97 -1.57
CA VAL A 272 1.81 19.44 -0.36
C VAL A 272 2.12 17.96 -0.52
N THR A 273 3.19 17.53 0.13
CA THR A 273 3.62 16.14 0.18
C THR A 273 3.96 15.74 1.61
N TYR A 274 3.85 14.45 1.91
CA TYR A 274 4.12 13.86 3.21
C TYR A 274 4.85 12.54 3.02
N THR A 275 5.74 12.21 3.96
CA THR A 275 6.42 10.92 3.98
C THR A 275 6.10 10.17 5.26
N SER A 276 6.06 8.85 5.15
CA SER A 276 5.96 7.92 6.27
C SER A 276 6.99 6.80 6.08
N MET A 277 7.57 6.34 7.18
CA MET A 277 8.56 5.24 7.21
C MET A 277 8.06 4.08 8.10
N ASP A 278 6.76 4.06 8.41
CA ASP A 278 6.12 3.13 9.33
C ASP A 278 4.71 2.75 8.83
N SER A 279 4.57 2.59 7.51
CA SER A 279 3.31 2.18 6.87
C SER A 279 2.14 3.11 7.22
N GLY A 280 2.36 4.43 7.18
CA GLY A 280 1.33 5.44 7.41
C GLY A 280 0.87 5.57 8.86
N ALA A 281 1.56 4.95 9.82
CA ALA A 281 1.23 5.10 11.25
C ALA A 281 1.60 6.51 11.75
N THR A 282 2.69 7.08 11.24
CA THR A 282 3.07 8.48 11.45
C THR A 282 3.49 9.13 10.14
N TRP A 283 3.35 10.46 10.09
CA TRP A 283 3.66 11.27 8.91
C TRP A 283 4.56 12.43 9.26
N SER A 284 5.40 12.83 8.32
CA SER A 284 6.23 14.02 8.41
C SER A 284 5.41 15.30 8.60
N SER A 285 6.09 16.40 8.94
CA SER A 285 5.54 17.74 8.68
C SER A 285 5.27 17.93 7.17
N PRO A 286 4.32 18.81 6.77
CA PRO A 286 4.05 19.08 5.36
C PRO A 286 5.31 19.56 4.64
N ILE A 287 5.66 18.87 3.55
CA ILE A 287 6.75 19.24 2.66
C ILE A 287 6.14 19.97 1.47
N LEU A 288 6.65 21.17 1.18
CA LEU A 288 6.26 21.95 0.00
C LEU A 288 7.30 21.72 -1.08
N PRO A 289 6.96 21.02 -2.17
CA PRO A 289 7.75 21.07 -3.39
C PRO A 289 7.93 22.54 -3.80
N THR A 290 9.05 22.86 -4.46
CA THR A 290 9.43 24.23 -4.81
C THR A 290 8.20 25.05 -5.28
N PRO A 291 7.77 26.07 -4.52
CA PRO A 291 6.48 26.71 -4.75
C PRO A 291 6.45 27.47 -6.08
N LEU A 292 5.41 27.23 -6.88
CA LEU A 292 5.13 28.01 -8.08
C LEU A 292 4.28 29.25 -7.77
N SER A 293 4.33 30.27 -8.63
CA SER A 293 3.51 31.48 -8.52
C SER A 293 2.06 31.22 -8.97
N GLY A 294 1.21 30.75 -8.05
CA GLY A 294 -0.21 30.47 -8.35
C GLY A 294 -0.72 29.24 -7.61
N ASN A 295 -1.96 28.84 -7.87
CA ASN A 295 -2.56 27.67 -7.23
C ASN A 295 -1.95 26.39 -7.81
N SER A 296 -1.54 25.48 -6.92
CA SER A 296 -1.02 24.16 -7.30
C SER A 296 -1.71 23.06 -6.53
N THR A 297 -1.91 21.93 -7.20
CA THR A 297 -2.48 20.70 -6.64
C THR A 297 -1.69 19.51 -7.16
N LEU A 298 -1.49 18.49 -6.33
CA LEU A 298 -0.99 17.18 -6.74
C LEU A 298 -2.11 16.17 -6.60
N SER A 299 -2.27 15.33 -7.62
CA SER A 299 -3.37 14.37 -7.73
C SER A 299 -2.88 12.93 -7.62
N GLY A 300 -1.73 12.62 -8.20
CA GLY A 300 -1.16 11.28 -8.22
C GLY A 300 0.33 11.26 -7.92
N VAL A 301 0.80 10.15 -7.35
CA VAL A 301 2.21 9.88 -7.09
C VAL A 301 2.50 8.41 -7.35
N ALA A 302 3.67 8.12 -7.91
CA ALA A 302 4.19 6.77 -8.08
C ALA A 302 5.64 6.74 -7.63
N CYS A 303 6.04 5.64 -6.97
CA CYS A 303 7.40 5.43 -6.51
C CYS A 303 7.95 4.10 -7.03
N SER A 304 9.28 4.02 -7.15
CA SER A 304 10.02 2.80 -7.44
C SER A 304 9.78 1.73 -6.38
N SER A 305 10.14 0.49 -6.67
CA SER A 305 10.05 -0.61 -5.69
C SER A 305 10.87 -0.36 -4.43
N SER A 306 11.93 0.46 -4.51
CA SER A 306 12.75 0.91 -3.37
C SER A 306 12.17 2.09 -2.59
N GLY A 307 11.11 2.74 -3.10
CA GLY A 307 10.53 3.95 -2.52
C GLY A 307 11.37 5.22 -2.65
N LEU A 308 12.55 5.18 -3.27
CA LEU A 308 13.45 6.34 -3.34
C LEU A 308 13.20 7.22 -4.57
N GLN A 309 12.92 6.63 -5.73
CA GLN A 309 12.62 7.37 -6.95
C GLN A 309 11.10 7.53 -7.05
N CYS A 310 10.61 8.76 -6.92
CA CYS A 310 9.18 9.06 -6.99
C CYS A 310 8.89 10.15 -8.02
N VAL A 311 7.72 10.05 -8.64
CA VAL A 311 7.16 11.04 -9.56
C VAL A 311 5.78 11.43 -9.07
N ALA A 312 5.54 12.72 -8.90
CA ALA A 312 4.23 13.28 -8.55
C ALA A 312 3.71 14.15 -9.69
N VAL A 313 2.42 14.08 -9.97
CA VAL A 313 1.75 14.84 -11.03
C VAL A 313 0.53 15.59 -10.50
N GLY A 314 0.15 16.66 -11.19
CA GLY A 314 -1.07 17.41 -10.89
C GLY A 314 -1.21 18.64 -11.78
N THR A 315 -1.71 19.72 -11.21
CA THR A 315 -2.05 20.94 -11.96
C THR A 315 -1.56 22.19 -11.26
N HIS A 316 -1.05 23.15 -12.03
CA HIS A 316 -0.70 24.51 -11.62
C HIS A 316 -1.33 25.53 -12.56
N ALA A 317 -2.22 26.38 -12.04
CA ALA A 317 -2.83 27.47 -12.81
C ALA A 317 -3.36 27.06 -14.21
N GLY A 318 -3.96 25.86 -14.32
CA GLY A 318 -4.49 25.32 -15.58
C GLY A 318 -3.46 24.57 -16.44
N ALA A 319 -2.20 24.48 -16.02
CA ALA A 319 -1.15 23.70 -16.69
C ALA A 319 -0.81 22.42 -15.91
N PRO A 320 -0.52 21.30 -16.60
CA PRO A 320 -0.08 20.06 -15.98
C PRO A 320 1.34 20.24 -15.43
N ILE A 321 1.57 19.71 -14.23
CA ILE A 321 2.89 19.78 -13.57
C ILE A 321 3.38 18.41 -13.16
N SER A 322 4.69 18.25 -13.11
CA SER A 322 5.33 17.12 -12.46
C SER A 322 6.48 17.53 -11.54
N TYR A 323 6.70 16.73 -10.51
CA TYR A 323 7.88 16.78 -9.65
C TYR A 323 8.53 15.40 -9.59
N SER A 324 9.85 15.37 -9.45
CA SER A 324 10.59 14.13 -9.22
C SER A 324 11.34 14.18 -7.89
N SER A 325 11.51 13.02 -7.26
CA SER A 325 12.26 12.86 -6.03
C SER A 325 13.17 11.64 -6.14
N THR A 326 14.39 11.76 -5.62
CA THR A 326 15.36 10.66 -5.45
C THR A 326 15.58 10.33 -3.98
N SER A 327 14.78 10.93 -3.10
CA SER A 327 14.88 10.84 -1.63
C SER A 327 13.58 10.31 -1.00
N GLY A 328 12.75 9.63 -1.79
CA GLY A 328 11.46 9.10 -1.33
C GLY A 328 10.51 10.17 -0.82
N GLY A 329 10.42 11.29 -1.54
CA GLY A 329 9.52 12.40 -1.22
C GLY A 329 10.02 13.35 -0.14
N ALA A 330 11.18 13.11 0.48
CA ALA A 330 11.77 14.01 1.47
C ALA A 330 12.23 15.35 0.85
N SER A 331 12.58 15.34 -0.43
CA SER A 331 12.88 16.53 -1.24
C SER A 331 12.45 16.30 -2.69
N TRP A 332 12.10 17.39 -3.37
CA TRP A 332 11.59 17.36 -4.74
C TRP A 332 12.39 18.28 -5.64
N SER A 333 12.41 17.95 -6.93
CA SER A 333 12.95 18.80 -7.99
C SER A 333 12.26 20.17 -8.05
N THR A 334 12.81 21.06 -8.87
CA THR A 334 12.01 22.19 -9.38
C THR A 334 10.81 21.65 -10.16
N ALA A 335 9.69 22.36 -10.10
CA ALA A 335 8.50 21.96 -10.83
C ALA A 335 8.77 21.94 -12.33
N ASN A 336 8.33 20.88 -13.00
CA ASN A 336 8.30 20.80 -14.44
C ASN A 336 6.88 21.14 -14.91
N ILE A 337 6.71 22.25 -15.62
CA ILE A 337 5.43 22.62 -16.23
C ILE A 337 5.41 21.99 -17.61
N LEU A 338 4.53 21.02 -17.81
CA LEU A 338 4.50 20.26 -19.06
C LEU A 338 3.85 21.09 -20.15
N THR A 339 4.36 20.94 -21.36
CA THR A 339 3.82 21.64 -22.53
C THR A 339 2.40 21.14 -22.82
N THR A 340 1.51 22.09 -23.07
CA THR A 340 0.15 21.85 -23.58
C THR A 340 -0.01 22.51 -24.93
N GLN A 341 -1.03 22.12 -25.68
CA GLN A 341 -1.40 22.86 -26.87
C GLN A 341 -1.95 24.25 -26.46
N PRO A 342 -1.63 25.32 -27.20
CA PRO A 342 -2.17 26.65 -26.90
C PRO A 342 -3.71 26.65 -26.89
N GLY A 343 -4.32 27.28 -25.88
CA GLY A 343 -5.77 27.32 -25.69
C GLY A 343 -6.37 26.16 -24.90
N PHE A 344 -5.53 25.22 -24.44
CA PHE A 344 -5.95 24.08 -23.62
C PHE A 344 -5.39 24.18 -22.20
N THR A 345 -6.25 23.87 -21.22
CA THR A 345 -5.86 23.68 -19.83
C THR A 345 -5.87 22.20 -19.49
N ASN A 346 -4.71 21.63 -19.17
CA ASN A 346 -4.59 20.20 -18.88
C ASN A 346 -4.40 19.97 -17.39
N THR A 347 -5.03 18.90 -16.91
CA THR A 347 -4.89 18.40 -15.54
C THR A 347 -4.42 16.96 -15.59
N LEU A 348 -3.56 16.58 -14.64
CA LEU A 348 -3.15 15.18 -14.46
C LEU A 348 -3.78 14.63 -13.19
N SER A 349 -4.39 13.45 -13.32
CA SER A 349 -5.17 12.78 -12.27
C SER A 349 -4.37 11.65 -11.63
N SER A 350 -3.61 10.89 -12.42
CA SER A 350 -2.88 9.71 -11.96
C SER A 350 -1.56 9.52 -12.72
N VAL A 351 -0.62 8.84 -12.07
CA VAL A 351 0.67 8.44 -12.65
C VAL A 351 1.01 7.03 -12.15
N SER A 352 1.57 6.20 -13.03
CA SER A 352 2.15 4.91 -12.69
C SER A 352 3.55 4.82 -13.26
N CYS A 353 4.48 4.27 -12.49
CA CYS A 353 5.85 4.02 -12.93
C CYS A 353 6.18 2.53 -12.88
N ASP A 354 7.20 2.12 -13.63
CA ASP A 354 7.85 0.82 -13.47
C ASP A 354 8.57 0.72 -12.11
N SER A 355 9.10 -0.46 -11.79
CA SER A 355 9.80 -0.73 -10.53
C SER A 355 11.06 0.14 -10.33
N SER A 356 11.62 0.72 -11.40
CA SER A 356 12.76 1.63 -11.30
C SER A 356 12.35 3.06 -10.94
N GLY A 357 11.08 3.42 -11.16
CA GLY A 357 10.57 4.79 -11.01
C GLY A 357 11.00 5.73 -12.14
N LEU A 358 11.59 5.22 -13.22
CA LEU A 358 12.11 6.02 -14.34
C LEU A 358 11.16 6.06 -15.51
N THR A 359 10.55 4.92 -15.88
CA THR A 359 9.55 4.87 -16.94
C THR A 359 8.18 5.04 -16.33
N CYS A 360 7.48 6.12 -16.66
CA CYS A 360 6.16 6.41 -16.10
C CYS A 360 5.18 6.86 -17.17
N SER A 361 3.91 6.54 -16.96
CA SER A 361 2.78 7.08 -17.73
C SER A 361 1.84 7.81 -16.78
N ALA A 362 1.37 8.98 -17.21
CA ALA A 362 0.40 9.80 -16.50
C ALA A 362 -0.82 10.06 -17.39
N VAL A 363 -1.98 10.20 -16.76
CA VAL A 363 -3.25 10.42 -17.44
C VAL A 363 -4.06 11.52 -16.77
N GLY A 364 -4.98 12.12 -17.51
CA GLY A 364 -5.89 13.14 -16.99
C GLY A 364 -6.81 13.67 -18.09
N SER A 365 -7.16 14.95 -18.00
CA SER A 365 -8.01 15.63 -18.98
C SER A 365 -7.42 16.95 -19.46
N SER A 366 -7.81 17.33 -20.66
CA SER A 366 -7.49 18.59 -21.32
C SER A 366 -8.80 19.27 -21.63
N PHE A 367 -8.98 20.47 -21.09
CA PHE A 367 -10.15 21.30 -21.35
C PHE A 367 -9.78 22.36 -22.38
N ASP A 368 -10.52 22.36 -23.48
CA ASP A 368 -10.43 23.36 -24.54
C ASP A 368 -11.39 24.51 -24.23
N GLU A 369 -10.87 25.72 -24.05
CA GLU A 369 -11.71 26.89 -23.76
C GLU A 369 -12.68 27.26 -24.89
N THR A 370 -12.43 26.78 -26.13
CA THR A 370 -13.26 27.09 -27.30
C THR A 370 -14.44 26.14 -27.46
N THR A 371 -14.24 24.85 -27.19
CA THR A 371 -15.29 23.83 -27.26
C THR A 371 -15.98 23.61 -25.92
N ALA A 372 -15.34 24.02 -24.82
CA ALA A 372 -15.77 23.78 -23.44
C ALA A 372 -15.99 22.30 -23.10
N ILE A 373 -15.29 21.39 -23.80
CA ILE A 373 -15.41 19.94 -23.65
C ILE A 373 -14.06 19.38 -23.19
N PRO A 374 -14.00 18.65 -22.06
CA PRO A 374 -12.79 17.95 -21.64
C PRO A 374 -12.56 16.70 -22.50
N VAL A 375 -11.30 16.48 -22.86
CA VAL A 375 -10.82 15.29 -23.58
C VAL A 375 -9.68 14.61 -22.83
N PRO A 376 -9.52 13.29 -22.92
CA PRO A 376 -8.48 12.58 -22.19
C PRO A 376 -7.09 12.89 -22.75
N VAL A 377 -6.11 13.02 -21.86
CA VAL A 377 -4.70 13.20 -22.22
C VAL A 377 -3.81 12.19 -21.53
N THR A 378 -2.68 11.93 -22.18
CA THR A 378 -1.64 11.05 -21.64
C THR A 378 -0.28 11.72 -21.76
N TYR A 379 0.61 11.41 -20.83
CA TYR A 379 2.00 11.83 -20.85
C TYR A 379 2.88 10.62 -20.49
N THR A 380 4.04 10.49 -21.11
CA THR A 380 5.02 9.45 -20.76
C THR A 380 6.43 10.02 -20.57
N THR A 381 7.19 9.39 -19.69
CA THR A 381 8.58 9.74 -19.36
C THR A 381 9.40 8.48 -19.24
N ILE A 382 10.69 8.59 -19.54
CA ILE A 382 11.69 7.52 -19.42
C ILE A 382 12.84 7.89 -18.47
N ASN A 383 12.74 9.04 -17.80
CA ASN A 383 13.78 9.61 -16.96
C ASN A 383 13.24 10.15 -15.64
N GLY A 384 12.23 9.48 -15.08
CA GLY A 384 11.68 9.76 -13.77
C GLY A 384 11.04 11.15 -13.67
N GLY A 385 10.34 11.56 -14.72
CA GLY A 385 9.58 12.81 -14.76
C GLY A 385 10.39 14.08 -15.05
N ALA A 386 11.68 13.95 -15.40
CA ALA A 386 12.50 15.10 -15.79
C ALA A 386 12.07 15.70 -17.13
N THR A 387 11.67 14.86 -18.09
CA THR A 387 11.06 15.29 -19.36
C THR A 387 9.91 14.38 -19.73
N TRP A 388 8.90 14.93 -20.40
CA TRP A 388 7.71 14.19 -20.81
C TRP A 388 7.43 14.38 -22.29
N SER A 389 6.91 13.33 -22.92
CA SER A 389 6.22 13.41 -24.20
C SER A 389 4.71 13.29 -23.98
N ALA A 390 3.92 13.88 -24.87
CA ALA A 390 2.46 13.84 -24.87
C ALA A 390 1.99 13.03 -26.09
N PRO A 391 1.84 11.70 -25.99
CA PRO A 391 1.40 10.88 -27.10
C PRO A 391 -0.06 11.14 -27.45
N ILE A 392 -0.37 10.99 -28.74
CA ILE A 392 -1.73 11.15 -29.26
C ILE A 392 -2.58 9.98 -28.76
N LEU A 393 -3.72 10.30 -28.16
CA LEU A 393 -4.72 9.33 -27.75
C LEU A 393 -5.81 9.23 -28.83
N PRO A 394 -6.14 8.03 -29.35
CA PRO A 394 -7.25 7.88 -30.28
C PRO A 394 -8.57 8.35 -29.65
N ALA A 395 -9.30 9.25 -30.32
CA ALA A 395 -10.51 9.83 -29.77
C ALA A 395 -11.65 8.79 -29.63
N PRO A 396 -12.47 8.86 -28.57
CA PRO A 396 -13.71 8.09 -28.50
C PRO A 396 -14.71 8.55 -29.56
N ALA A 397 -15.66 7.69 -29.91
CA ALA A 397 -16.73 7.98 -30.86
C ALA A 397 -17.81 8.91 -30.27
N SER A 398 -17.38 9.99 -29.60
CA SER A 398 -18.21 11.01 -28.98
C SER A 398 -17.52 12.37 -29.08
N ASN A 399 -18.33 13.41 -29.17
CA ASN A 399 -17.90 14.81 -29.08
C ASN A 399 -18.33 15.44 -27.74
N GLU A 400 -18.59 14.62 -26.73
CA GLU A 400 -18.92 15.03 -25.36
C GLU A 400 -17.75 14.74 -24.40
N ASP A 401 -17.93 15.11 -23.14
CA ASP A 401 -16.93 15.05 -22.08
C ASP A 401 -16.31 13.66 -21.93
N SER A 402 -14.98 13.60 -21.90
CA SER A 402 -14.23 12.36 -21.63
C SER A 402 -12.93 12.65 -20.88
N GLU A 403 -12.62 11.77 -19.91
CA GLU A 403 -11.46 11.95 -19.04
C GLU A 403 -10.90 10.59 -18.62
N LEU A 404 -9.63 10.60 -18.20
CA LEU A 404 -8.97 9.46 -17.56
C LEU A 404 -8.63 9.79 -16.11
N TYR A 405 -8.96 8.88 -15.20
CA TYR A 405 -8.78 9.05 -13.76
C TYR A 405 -7.63 8.23 -13.19
N ALA A 406 -7.38 7.03 -13.72
CA ALA A 406 -6.37 6.13 -13.20
C ALA A 406 -5.57 5.46 -14.31
N VAL A 407 -4.31 5.14 -14.01
CA VAL A 407 -3.43 4.35 -14.87
C VAL A 407 -2.61 3.38 -14.04
N SER A 408 -2.41 2.16 -14.53
CA SER A 408 -1.53 1.15 -13.95
C SER A 408 -0.63 0.59 -15.04
N CYS A 409 0.68 0.62 -14.80
CA CYS A 409 1.70 0.12 -15.72
C CYS A 409 2.56 -0.96 -15.08
N SER A 410 2.92 -1.98 -15.86
CA SER A 410 3.84 -3.04 -15.47
C SER A 410 5.29 -2.73 -15.86
N ASN A 411 6.22 -3.54 -15.36
CA ASN A 411 7.64 -3.44 -15.71
C ASN A 411 7.94 -3.78 -17.18
N SER A 412 7.03 -4.48 -17.86
CA SER A 412 7.14 -4.80 -19.29
C SER A 412 6.52 -3.72 -20.19
N GLY A 413 6.04 -2.61 -19.62
CA GLY A 413 5.41 -1.52 -20.35
C GLY A 413 3.96 -1.78 -20.77
N LEU A 414 3.30 -2.79 -20.19
CA LEU A 414 1.86 -2.95 -20.34
C LEU A 414 1.17 -1.95 -19.42
N CYS A 415 0.38 -1.04 -19.98
CA CYS A 415 -0.39 -0.06 -19.21
C CYS A 415 -1.88 -0.19 -19.51
N THR A 416 -2.69 -0.01 -18.48
CA THR A 416 -4.16 0.14 -18.57
C THR A 416 -4.54 1.47 -17.96
N ALA A 417 -5.30 2.29 -18.68
CA ALA A 417 -5.85 3.56 -18.20
C ALA A 417 -7.38 3.52 -18.22
N THR A 418 -8.02 4.07 -17.20
CA THR A 418 -9.47 4.02 -17.02
C THR A 418 -10.07 5.38 -16.65
N GLY A 419 -11.31 5.60 -17.08
CA GLY A 419 -12.08 6.81 -16.78
C GLY A 419 -13.50 6.71 -17.34
N TYR A 420 -13.97 7.77 -17.97
CA TYR A 420 -15.30 7.81 -18.59
C TYR A 420 -15.33 8.58 -19.91
N VAL A 421 -16.38 8.33 -20.69
CA VAL A 421 -16.80 9.15 -21.83
C VAL A 421 -18.31 9.33 -21.78
N THR A 422 -18.79 10.52 -22.10
CA THR A 422 -20.21 10.81 -22.21
C THR A 422 -20.67 10.46 -23.63
N ILE A 423 -21.76 9.70 -23.76
CA ILE A 423 -22.36 9.35 -25.06
C ILE A 423 -23.87 9.57 -24.95
N GLY A 424 -24.38 10.59 -25.62
CA GLY A 424 -25.80 10.94 -25.58
C GLY A 424 -26.22 11.39 -24.18
N GLY A 425 -25.34 12.10 -23.46
CA GLY A 425 -25.59 12.58 -22.10
C GLY A 425 -25.44 11.53 -21.00
N VAL A 426 -25.01 10.31 -21.33
CA VAL A 426 -24.79 9.21 -20.36
C VAL A 426 -23.31 8.95 -20.17
N PHE A 427 -22.88 8.86 -18.90
CA PHE A 427 -21.51 8.49 -18.54
C PHE A 427 -21.28 7.00 -18.81
N ASN A 428 -20.33 6.70 -19.70
CA ASN A 428 -19.91 5.35 -20.07
C ASN A 428 -18.48 5.09 -19.58
N ASN A 429 -18.19 3.84 -19.24
CA ASN A 429 -16.83 3.41 -18.88
C ASN A 429 -15.88 3.62 -20.07
N LEU A 430 -14.68 4.14 -19.82
CA LEU A 430 -13.65 4.33 -20.84
C LEU A 430 -12.36 3.65 -20.42
N VAL A 431 -11.77 2.86 -21.31
CA VAL A 431 -10.49 2.17 -21.10
C VAL A 431 -9.58 2.32 -22.31
N TYR A 432 -8.29 2.50 -22.06
CA TYR A 432 -7.23 2.38 -23.06
C TYR A 432 -6.13 1.45 -22.55
N THR A 433 -5.47 0.76 -23.49
CA THR A 433 -4.30 -0.07 -23.18
C THR A 433 -3.08 0.38 -23.99
N SER A 434 -1.90 0.13 -23.45
CA SER A 434 -0.62 0.37 -24.10
C SER A 434 0.31 -0.81 -23.84
N ASN A 435 1.19 -1.12 -24.80
CA ASN A 435 2.19 -2.17 -24.68
C ASN A 435 3.63 -1.65 -24.70
N ASN A 436 3.79 -0.32 -24.63
CA ASN A 436 5.08 0.36 -24.73
C ASN A 436 5.15 1.55 -23.77
N SER A 437 4.68 1.36 -22.54
CA SER A 437 4.74 2.35 -21.46
C SER A 437 4.06 3.68 -21.82
N GLY A 438 2.91 3.60 -22.47
CA GLY A 438 2.09 4.75 -22.83
C GLY A 438 2.60 5.55 -24.02
N ASN A 439 3.61 5.09 -24.78
CA ASN A 439 4.06 5.79 -25.98
C ASN A 439 3.02 5.74 -27.12
N THR A 440 2.23 4.67 -27.18
CA THR A 440 1.04 4.55 -28.04
C THR A 440 -0.08 3.85 -27.28
N TRP A 441 -1.31 4.22 -27.57
CA TRP A 441 -2.51 3.66 -26.94
C TRP A 441 -3.42 2.98 -27.96
N SER A 442 -4.22 2.03 -27.48
CA SER A 442 -5.24 1.32 -28.25
C SER A 442 -6.35 2.26 -28.72
N ALA A 443 -7.25 1.74 -29.55
CA ALA A 443 -8.58 2.32 -29.68
C ALA A 443 -9.31 2.30 -28.32
N PRO A 444 -10.29 3.21 -28.09
CA PRO A 444 -11.06 3.23 -26.86
C PRO A 444 -11.89 1.95 -26.71
N ILE A 445 -11.87 1.41 -25.49
CA ILE A 445 -12.64 0.24 -25.08
C ILE A 445 -13.73 0.72 -24.12
N LEU A 446 -14.97 0.29 -24.35
CA LEU A 446 -16.13 0.65 -23.53
C LEU A 446 -16.69 -0.59 -22.82
N PRO A 447 -16.21 -0.94 -21.61
CA PRO A 447 -16.78 -2.03 -20.83
C PRO A 447 -18.27 -1.85 -20.56
N ASN A 448 -19.04 -2.95 -20.63
CA ASN A 448 -20.48 -2.96 -20.44
C ASN A 448 -20.89 -2.31 -19.11
N ILE A 449 -21.91 -1.47 -19.16
CA ILE A 449 -22.53 -0.84 -17.99
C ILE A 449 -23.39 -1.86 -17.21
N PRO A 450 -23.42 -1.83 -15.86
CA PRO A 450 -24.35 -2.64 -15.09
C PRO A 450 -25.82 -2.31 -15.45
N GLN A 451 -26.68 -3.34 -15.51
CA GLN A 451 -28.08 -3.13 -15.87
C GLN A 451 -28.80 -2.23 -14.86
N GLY A 452 -29.57 -1.25 -15.37
CA GLY A 452 -30.35 -0.32 -14.55
C GLY A 452 -29.56 0.90 -14.07
N PHE A 453 -28.35 1.12 -14.59
CA PHE A 453 -27.55 2.30 -14.32
C PHE A 453 -27.65 3.29 -15.48
N ASP A 454 -27.83 4.56 -15.13
CA ASP A 454 -28.00 5.70 -16.06
C ASP A 454 -26.69 6.51 -16.24
N GLY A 455 -25.60 6.10 -15.58
CA GLY A 455 -24.28 6.70 -15.74
C GLY A 455 -23.22 6.05 -14.86
N ASN A 456 -21.99 5.87 -15.36
CA ASN A 456 -20.92 5.13 -14.70
C ASN A 456 -19.56 5.74 -14.99
N SER A 457 -18.67 5.71 -13.99
CA SER A 457 -17.26 6.08 -14.15
C SER A 457 -16.35 5.03 -13.54
N LEU A 458 -15.20 4.78 -14.18
CA LEU A 458 -14.10 4.00 -13.62
C LEU A 458 -13.13 4.94 -12.90
N ASN A 459 -13.00 4.78 -11.59
CA ASN A 459 -12.24 5.71 -10.75
C ASN A 459 -10.81 5.21 -10.50
N GLY A 460 -10.61 3.89 -10.46
CA GLY A 460 -9.33 3.27 -10.13
C GLY A 460 -9.02 2.04 -10.99
N VAL A 461 -7.73 1.76 -11.19
CA VAL A 461 -7.25 0.53 -11.84
C VAL A 461 -5.94 0.06 -11.23
N PHE A 462 -5.82 -1.25 -11.06
CA PHE A 462 -4.61 -1.90 -10.58
C PHE A 462 -4.35 -3.19 -11.36
N CYS A 463 -3.16 -3.31 -11.92
CA CYS A 463 -2.67 -4.52 -12.59
C CYS A 463 -1.56 -5.20 -11.77
N SER A 464 -1.46 -6.52 -11.88
CA SER A 464 -0.33 -7.30 -11.37
C SER A 464 1.01 -6.89 -12.01
N ASN A 465 2.12 -7.36 -11.45
CA ASN A 465 3.48 -7.06 -11.91
C ASN A 465 3.73 -7.40 -13.39
N ASP A 466 3.01 -8.39 -13.94
CA ASP A 466 3.09 -8.76 -15.36
C ASP A 466 2.22 -7.86 -16.26
N GLY A 467 1.33 -7.04 -15.69
CA GLY A 467 0.41 -6.17 -16.42
C GLY A 467 -0.75 -6.90 -17.09
N ILE A 468 -0.93 -8.19 -16.83
CA ILE A 468 -1.94 -9.02 -17.50
C ILE A 468 -3.22 -9.11 -16.69
N PHE A 469 -3.11 -9.26 -15.38
CA PHE A 469 -4.27 -9.41 -14.51
C PHE A 469 -4.63 -8.08 -13.84
N CYS A 470 -5.67 -7.43 -14.37
CA CYS A 470 -6.09 -6.09 -13.94
C CYS A 470 -7.46 -6.12 -13.28
N THR A 471 -7.61 -5.26 -12.27
CA THR A 471 -8.88 -4.98 -11.60
C THR A 471 -9.15 -3.49 -11.71
N THR A 472 -10.35 -3.11 -12.16
CA THR A 472 -10.79 -1.72 -12.13
C THR A 472 -12.06 -1.62 -11.29
N VAL A 473 -12.19 -0.49 -10.60
CA VAL A 473 -13.32 -0.18 -9.73
C VAL A 473 -13.90 1.16 -10.12
N GLY A 474 -15.19 1.31 -9.90
CA GLY A 474 -15.93 2.50 -10.27
C GLY A 474 -17.21 2.61 -9.48
N SER A 475 -17.98 3.64 -9.78
CA SER A 475 -19.31 3.80 -9.22
C SER A 475 -20.25 4.36 -10.27
N GLY A 476 -21.52 4.02 -10.14
CA GLY A 476 -22.51 4.47 -11.10
C GLY A 476 -23.85 4.74 -10.45
N GLN A 477 -24.67 5.48 -11.18
CA GLN A 477 -25.96 5.96 -10.74
C GLN A 477 -27.06 5.07 -11.28
N THR A 478 -27.98 4.66 -10.41
CA THR A 478 -29.26 4.04 -10.82
C THR A 478 -30.38 5.07 -10.92
N ASP A 479 -30.20 6.20 -10.24
CA ASP A 479 -30.94 7.46 -10.39
C ASP A 479 -30.06 8.60 -9.82
N PRO A 480 -30.45 9.89 -9.92
CA PRO A 480 -29.64 11.01 -9.45
C PRO A 480 -29.27 11.00 -7.95
N SER A 481 -29.95 10.18 -7.14
CA SER A 481 -29.75 10.08 -5.69
C SER A 481 -29.04 8.80 -5.24
N ASN A 482 -28.93 7.80 -6.11
CA ASN A 482 -28.46 6.46 -5.78
C ASN A 482 -27.15 6.12 -6.50
N ILE A 483 -26.07 5.94 -5.76
CA ILE A 483 -24.72 5.64 -6.28
C ILE A 483 -24.23 4.31 -5.71
N PHE A 484 -23.83 3.39 -6.58
CA PHE A 484 -23.37 2.07 -6.18
C PHE A 484 -21.99 1.71 -6.77
N PRO A 485 -21.12 1.04 -6.00
CA PRO A 485 -19.81 0.64 -6.45
C PRO A 485 -19.86 -0.65 -7.27
N PHE A 486 -18.99 -0.75 -8.26
CA PHE A 486 -18.81 -1.94 -9.10
C PHE A 486 -17.35 -2.17 -9.45
N SER A 487 -17.05 -3.36 -9.95
CA SER A 487 -15.71 -3.72 -10.44
C SER A 487 -15.75 -4.57 -11.70
N TYR A 488 -14.63 -4.55 -12.43
CA TYR A 488 -14.35 -5.47 -13.53
C TYR A 488 -12.97 -6.08 -13.37
N VAL A 489 -12.79 -7.25 -13.96
CA VAL A 489 -11.51 -7.95 -14.03
C VAL A 489 -11.14 -8.20 -15.48
N SER A 490 -9.87 -8.00 -15.80
CA SER A 490 -9.25 -8.37 -17.07
C SER A 490 -8.13 -9.39 -16.82
N THR A 491 -8.00 -10.34 -17.74
CA THR A 491 -6.93 -11.36 -17.76
C THR A 491 -6.02 -11.22 -18.98
N ASP A 492 -6.11 -10.11 -19.71
CA ASP A 492 -5.39 -9.82 -20.95
C ASP A 492 -4.89 -8.35 -21.01
N GLY A 493 -4.57 -7.79 -19.85
CA GLY A 493 -3.98 -6.46 -19.72
C GLY A 493 -4.92 -5.31 -20.10
N GLY A 494 -6.21 -5.47 -19.79
CA GLY A 494 -7.25 -4.47 -20.02
C GLY A 494 -7.86 -4.49 -21.43
N SER A 495 -7.48 -5.44 -22.28
CA SER A 495 -7.97 -5.56 -23.67
C SER A 495 -9.41 -6.06 -23.73
N SER A 496 -9.80 -6.91 -22.78
CA SER A 496 -11.17 -7.32 -22.53
C SER A 496 -11.46 -7.36 -21.03
N TRP A 497 -12.75 -7.23 -20.67
CA TRP A 497 -13.21 -7.14 -19.29
C TRP A 497 -14.36 -8.11 -19.02
N SER A 498 -14.45 -8.57 -17.78
CA SER A 498 -15.58 -9.37 -17.30
C SER A 498 -16.91 -8.63 -17.43
N SER A 499 -18.02 -9.34 -17.15
CA SER A 499 -19.27 -8.65 -16.82
C SER A 499 -19.10 -7.79 -15.55
N PRO A 500 -19.87 -6.70 -15.41
CA PRO A 500 -19.82 -5.87 -14.20
C PRO A 500 -20.19 -6.69 -12.96
N LEU A 501 -19.41 -6.51 -11.90
CA LEU A 501 -19.70 -7.07 -10.58
C LEU A 501 -20.07 -5.92 -9.63
N LEU A 502 -21.30 -5.90 -9.13
CA LEU A 502 -21.71 -4.95 -8.09
C LEU A 502 -21.11 -5.35 -6.74
N LEU A 503 -20.51 -4.38 -6.05
CA LEU A 503 -19.99 -4.59 -4.70
C LEU A 503 -21.16 -4.55 -3.71
N THR A 504 -21.21 -5.51 -2.80
CA THR A 504 -22.37 -5.72 -1.93
C THR A 504 -22.42 -4.67 -0.82
N VAL A 505 -23.44 -3.81 -0.86
CA VAL A 505 -23.75 -2.83 0.19
C VAL A 505 -25.06 -3.18 0.90
N PRO A 506 -25.19 -2.89 2.21
CA PRO A 506 -26.46 -2.98 2.92
C PRO A 506 -27.59 -2.22 2.20
N SER A 507 -28.81 -2.77 2.20
CA SER A 507 -29.94 -2.23 1.43
C SER A 507 -30.41 -0.84 1.89
N ASN A 508 -30.03 -0.40 3.09
CA ASN A 508 -30.32 0.93 3.61
C ASN A 508 -29.28 1.99 3.17
N ILE A 509 -28.23 1.58 2.46
CA ILE A 509 -27.21 2.46 1.91
C ILE A 509 -27.55 2.73 0.45
N LEU A 510 -27.80 4.00 0.16
CA LEU A 510 -28.16 4.50 -1.17
C LEU A 510 -26.98 5.16 -1.91
N VAL A 511 -25.98 5.60 -1.16
CA VAL A 511 -24.77 6.23 -1.72
C VAL A 511 -23.55 5.51 -1.19
N SER A 512 -22.83 4.87 -2.10
CA SER A 512 -21.53 4.26 -1.85
C SER A 512 -20.65 4.45 -3.06
N ASN A 513 -19.51 5.11 -2.88
CA ASN A 513 -18.58 5.45 -3.93
C ASN A 513 -17.17 4.97 -3.56
N VAL A 514 -16.45 4.42 -4.54
CA VAL A 514 -15.08 3.92 -4.37
C VAL A 514 -14.11 4.77 -5.19
N GLY A 515 -12.98 5.12 -4.58
CA GLY A 515 -11.97 6.04 -5.14
C GLY A 515 -10.91 5.34 -5.97
N ASN A 516 -10.20 4.35 -5.40
CA ASN A 516 -9.16 3.61 -6.09
C ASN A 516 -9.07 2.15 -5.62
N VAL A 517 -8.25 1.34 -6.29
CA VAL A 517 -7.98 -0.07 -5.97
C VAL A 517 -6.48 -0.33 -5.95
N SER A 518 -6.03 -1.17 -5.02
CA SER A 518 -4.65 -1.67 -4.96
C SER A 518 -4.64 -3.12 -4.47
N GLY A 519 -3.48 -3.77 -4.42
CA GLY A 519 -3.40 -5.13 -3.93
C GLY A 519 -2.06 -5.82 -4.17
N SER A 520 -2.07 -7.14 -4.13
CA SER A 520 -0.87 -7.95 -4.34
C SER A 520 -0.42 -7.88 -5.80
N LYS A 521 0.89 -7.73 -6.02
CA LYS A 521 1.50 -7.59 -7.34
C LYS A 521 2.04 -8.89 -7.93
#